data_AF-Q64E61-F1
#
_entry.id   AF-Q64E61-F1
#
_cell.length_a   1.000
_cell.length_b   1.000
_cell.length_c   1.000
_cell.angle_alpha   90.00
_cell.angle_beta   90.00
_cell.angle_gamma   90.00
#
_symmetry.space_group_name_H-M   'P 1'
#
loop_
_entity.id
_entity.type
_entity.pdbx_description
1 polymer ?
#
loop_
_entity_poly.entity_id
_entity_poly.type
_entity_poly.pdbx_seq_one_letter_code
_entity_poly.pdbx_strand_id
1 'polypeptide(L)'
;MPNKIKCATWYKNILSEIGSVEDVSQLSVWFAKLQYVIAVAIVWEKKNGGKIKSRAMLFRALSTDFINDYMRPCYKREWRDYSSKTIVLILFFAGLFDCKVKDLLAFLRKNQFWKCIICGSDPVPRPSDISNFKRRVGEKRLIYCFQALTGQIMGCMDFEEIDDNFVLKHFAKEHGDILAFKKKNAALMQNNGFGLFMNFLWGVGVVNLIAGCLKRDKKKNGYEIRDLIKTFLAMNVLGVDNIFSLGFKIKNKNVREFLGIEAAAHCTTLYLNFDNFDPEKLERLNEELVKRFWEHRRRKTGIIGIDSMLLEIFGDYEGAEVGWDHVNNKSVHCYKLYAAFELKSNYPVCFKIEPGNTSDSTMLVEMCERAKKVVGKENIEIVMFDKGFYNAKSFNKIKGDLTFNTPAKKYKTIMDAIAGIEPEKFKQTGYNRWISETRVALEGYDGKLRLIVVKKVEPRAKKDKETGEKSWTMEDVYYSYLTNNKTLGTIDAPKLYSKRWRIENFFKELRNHWNIRNFPSTSLDAVRSHIALLFIQFMVLSLFKHYVLGGEYRNAQLKTLRTRVFGVFEDESSDEITEEHYREMVEFRSELRAYAETMNCLFSVGTMGMGVPSIFSVKTSV
;
A
#
# COMPACT_ATOMS: atom_id res chain seq x y z
N MET A 1 -18.95 -5.11 27.78
CA MET A 1 -18.77 -3.80 27.15
C MET A 1 -17.58 -3.91 26.20
N PRO A 2 -17.72 -3.76 24.87
CA PRO A 2 -16.56 -3.77 24.01
C PRO A 2 -15.79 -2.47 24.22
N ASN A 3 -14.50 -2.59 24.50
CA ASN A 3 -13.56 -1.48 24.64
C ASN A 3 -13.80 -0.43 23.55
N LYS A 4 -14.26 0.77 23.95
CA LYS A 4 -14.17 1.95 23.10
C LYS A 4 -12.71 2.09 22.70
N ILE A 5 -12.38 1.77 21.45
CA ILE A 5 -11.08 2.08 20.88
C ILE A 5 -11.00 3.61 20.88
N LYS A 6 -10.34 4.15 21.90
CA LYS A 6 -10.03 5.58 22.03
C LYS A 6 -9.30 6.01 20.76
N CYS A 7 -9.61 7.22 20.27
CA CYS A 7 -8.98 7.90 19.13
C CYS A 7 -7.62 7.34 18.74
N ALA A 8 -7.52 6.94 17.48
CA ALA A 8 -6.37 6.25 16.94
C ALA A 8 -5.06 6.96 17.33
N THR A 9 -4.14 6.25 17.99
CA THR A 9 -2.87 6.80 18.49
C THR A 9 -2.10 7.55 17.40
N TRP A 10 -2.18 7.12 16.15
CA TRP A 10 -1.54 7.81 15.04
C TRP A 10 -2.24 9.11 14.64
N TYR A 11 -3.56 9.18 14.77
CA TYR A 11 -4.31 10.38 14.48
C TYR A 11 -3.89 11.47 15.47
N LYS A 12 -3.82 11.15 16.77
CA LYS A 12 -3.23 12.04 17.80
C LYS A 12 -1.82 12.52 17.44
N ASN A 13 -0.98 11.67 16.84
CA ASN A 13 0.36 12.08 16.40
C ASN A 13 0.31 13.06 15.23
N ILE A 14 -0.57 12.85 14.24
CA ILE A 14 -0.81 13.85 13.18
C ILE A 14 -1.29 15.16 13.81
N LEU A 15 -2.21 15.08 14.76
CA LEU A 15 -2.72 16.25 15.46
C LEU A 15 -1.59 17.00 16.19
N SER A 16 -0.66 16.29 16.84
CA SER A 16 0.51 16.89 17.49
C SER A 16 1.51 17.51 16.52
N GLU A 17 1.75 16.86 15.38
CA GLU A 17 2.70 17.32 14.35
C GLU A 17 2.17 18.54 13.58
N ILE A 18 0.85 18.63 13.43
CA ILE A 18 0.20 19.81 12.89
C ILE A 18 0.38 21.01 13.85
N GLY A 19 0.54 20.80 15.16
CA GLY A 19 0.79 21.85 16.13
C GLY A 19 2.22 22.40 16.13
N SER A 20 3.20 21.71 15.51
CA SER A 20 4.63 21.91 15.76
C SER A 20 5.45 22.46 14.57
N VAL A 21 4.83 23.14 13.60
CA VAL A 21 5.60 23.73 12.48
C VAL A 21 6.54 24.82 12.96
N GLU A 22 7.83 24.63 12.76
CA GLU A 22 8.85 25.61 13.17
C GLU A 22 9.45 26.36 11.96
N ASP A 23 9.35 25.82 10.75
CA ASP A 23 9.98 26.35 9.54
C ASP A 23 9.09 26.23 8.26
N VAL A 24 9.34 27.14 7.31
CA VAL A 24 8.65 27.25 6.02
C VAL A 24 8.88 26.05 5.10
N SER A 25 10.03 25.39 5.21
CA SER A 25 10.33 24.16 4.47
C SER A 25 9.34 23.03 4.77
N GLN A 26 8.68 23.08 5.94
CA GLN A 26 7.71 22.07 6.41
C GLN A 26 6.28 22.36 5.98
N LEU A 27 5.99 23.58 5.47
CA LEU A 27 4.62 24.05 5.26
C LEU A 27 3.84 23.22 4.23
N SER A 28 4.46 22.77 3.14
CA SER A 28 3.78 21.97 2.11
C SER A 28 3.24 20.66 2.69
N VAL A 29 4.11 19.92 3.39
CA VAL A 29 3.79 18.67 4.07
C VAL A 29 2.74 18.90 5.16
N TRP A 30 2.89 19.98 5.90
CA TRP A 30 1.96 20.37 6.94
C TRP A 30 0.55 20.67 6.40
N PHE A 31 0.44 21.45 5.33
CA PHE A 31 -0.84 21.72 4.67
C PHE A 31 -1.50 20.45 4.13
N ALA A 32 -0.72 19.51 3.60
CA ALA A 32 -1.23 18.21 3.18
C ALA A 32 -1.82 17.42 4.36
N LYS A 33 -1.14 17.39 5.52
CA LYS A 33 -1.66 16.78 6.76
C LYS A 33 -2.94 17.48 7.24
N LEU A 34 -2.99 18.80 7.16
CA LEU A 34 -4.15 19.57 7.58
C LEU A 34 -5.37 19.35 6.67
N GLN A 35 -5.17 19.32 5.34
CA GLN A 35 -6.22 18.95 4.39
C GLN A 35 -6.81 17.58 4.71
N TYR A 36 -5.94 16.62 5.07
CA TYR A 36 -6.32 15.28 5.43
C TYR A 36 -7.22 15.26 6.68
N VAL A 37 -6.81 15.94 7.75
CA VAL A 37 -7.58 16.04 8.99
C VAL A 37 -8.95 16.68 8.75
N ILE A 38 -9.00 17.77 7.98
CA ILE A 38 -10.25 18.45 7.61
C ILE A 38 -11.20 17.53 6.86
N ALA A 39 -10.69 16.74 5.91
CA ALA A 39 -11.51 15.85 5.11
C ALA A 39 -12.16 14.76 5.99
N VAL A 40 -11.38 14.12 6.86
CA VAL A 40 -11.89 13.10 7.80
C VAL A 40 -12.96 13.70 8.71
N ALA A 41 -12.70 14.87 9.28
CA ALA A 41 -13.62 15.49 10.23
C ALA A 41 -14.95 15.93 9.61
N ILE A 42 -14.95 16.45 8.38
CA ILE A 42 -16.20 16.82 7.69
C ILE A 42 -17.08 15.58 7.47
N VAL A 43 -16.50 14.44 7.12
CA VAL A 43 -17.25 13.19 6.98
C VAL A 43 -17.83 12.77 8.33
N TRP A 44 -17.04 12.90 9.39
CA TRP A 44 -17.44 12.55 10.75
C TRP A 44 -18.67 13.36 11.17
N GLU A 45 -18.58 14.68 11.06
CA GLU A 45 -19.67 15.62 11.32
C GLU A 45 -20.91 15.31 10.48
N LYS A 46 -20.76 15.06 9.17
CA LYS A 46 -21.90 14.71 8.30
C LYS A 46 -22.64 13.46 8.79
N LYS A 47 -21.92 12.46 9.28
CA LYS A 47 -22.51 11.19 9.73
C LYS A 47 -23.13 11.24 11.11
N ASN A 48 -22.53 12.00 12.02
CA ASN A 48 -22.98 12.08 13.40
C ASN A 48 -23.90 13.28 13.65
N GLY A 49 -24.41 13.92 12.59
CA GLY A 49 -25.35 15.02 12.69
C GLY A 49 -24.72 16.34 13.16
N GLY A 50 -23.40 16.46 13.10
CA GLY A 50 -22.63 17.62 13.50
C GLY A 50 -22.92 18.88 12.69
N LYS A 51 -22.47 20.02 13.21
CA LYS A 51 -22.74 21.35 12.63
C LYS A 51 -21.86 21.66 11.42
N ILE A 52 -20.66 21.08 11.32
CA ILE A 52 -19.69 21.43 10.28
C ILE A 52 -19.73 20.38 9.15
N LYS A 53 -20.64 20.57 8.20
CA LYS A 53 -20.89 19.59 7.12
C LYS A 53 -20.13 19.87 5.83
N SER A 54 -19.34 20.95 5.76
CA SER A 54 -18.55 21.29 4.57
C SER A 54 -17.32 22.12 4.93
N ARG A 55 -16.35 22.16 4.01
CA ARG A 55 -15.17 23.02 4.11
C ARG A 55 -15.57 24.49 4.27
N ALA A 56 -16.55 24.96 3.51
CA ALA A 56 -17.04 26.33 3.60
C ALA A 56 -17.62 26.66 4.98
N MET A 57 -18.35 25.72 5.60
CA MET A 57 -18.89 25.91 6.96
C MET A 57 -17.77 25.95 8.00
N LEU A 58 -16.78 25.06 7.89
CA LEU A 58 -15.60 25.05 8.75
C LEU A 58 -14.87 26.39 8.67
N PHE A 59 -14.58 26.85 7.46
CA PHE A 59 -13.79 28.07 7.25
C PHE A 59 -14.52 29.34 7.68
N ARG A 60 -15.86 29.38 7.58
CA ARG A 60 -16.67 30.48 8.14
C ARG A 60 -16.68 30.51 9.66
N ALA A 61 -16.45 29.38 10.32
CA ALA A 61 -16.41 29.29 11.77
C ALA A 61 -15.07 29.75 12.37
N LEU A 62 -14.04 29.98 11.54
CA LEU A 62 -12.73 30.42 12.02
C LEU A 62 -12.76 31.89 12.47
N SER A 63 -12.35 32.12 13.72
CA SER A 63 -12.00 33.44 14.24
C SER A 63 -10.70 33.91 13.59
N THR A 64 -10.76 35.03 12.89
CA THR A 64 -9.66 35.52 12.05
C THR A 64 -9.21 36.93 12.43
N ASP A 65 -9.89 37.58 13.37
CA ASP A 65 -9.64 38.97 13.72
C ASP A 65 -8.34 39.16 14.50
N PHE A 66 -7.93 38.14 15.26
CA PHE A 66 -6.62 38.10 15.93
C PHE A 66 -5.45 38.35 14.98
N ILE A 67 -5.60 38.04 13.69
CA ILE A 67 -4.54 38.21 12.69
C ILE A 67 -4.24 39.70 12.51
N ASN A 68 -5.25 40.55 12.48
CA ASN A 68 -5.04 41.99 12.31
C ASN A 68 -4.30 42.57 13.52
N ASP A 69 -4.70 42.20 14.74
CA ASP A 69 -4.05 42.66 15.96
C ASP A 69 -2.60 42.19 16.06
N TYR A 70 -2.37 40.91 15.75
CA TYR A 70 -1.03 40.31 15.76
C TYR A 70 -0.09 40.92 14.70
N MET A 71 -0.64 41.27 13.53
CA MET A 71 0.13 41.85 12.44
C MET A 71 0.28 43.37 12.55
N ARG A 72 -0.52 44.06 13.38
CA ARG A 72 -0.52 45.52 13.57
C ARG A 72 0.87 46.14 13.80
N PRO A 73 1.75 45.57 14.65
CA PRO A 73 3.08 46.14 14.89
C PRO A 73 4.01 46.13 13.66
N CYS A 74 3.67 45.38 12.60
CA CYS A 74 4.46 45.29 11.38
C CYS A 74 4.28 46.49 10.45
N TYR A 75 3.29 47.36 10.72
CA TYR A 75 2.88 48.41 9.81
C TYR A 75 2.89 49.77 10.50
N LYS A 76 3.79 50.65 10.07
CA LYS A 76 3.84 52.07 10.48
C LYS A 76 2.78 52.95 9.77
N ARG A 77 2.11 52.42 8.75
CA ARG A 77 0.99 53.05 8.01
C ARG A 77 -0.02 51.97 7.64
N GLU A 78 -1.31 52.27 7.75
CA GLU A 78 -2.38 51.39 7.27
C GLU A 78 -2.24 51.14 5.76
N TRP A 79 -2.35 49.87 5.36
CA TRP A 79 -2.49 49.51 3.95
C TRP A 79 -3.81 50.06 3.44
N ARG A 80 -3.79 50.73 2.30
CA ARG A 80 -4.91 51.58 1.87
C ARG A 80 -6.14 50.82 1.36
N ASP A 81 -5.99 49.55 0.96
CA ASP A 81 -7.08 48.86 0.23
C ASP A 81 -7.53 47.52 0.84
N TYR A 82 -6.79 46.90 1.76
CA TYR A 82 -7.16 45.59 2.36
C TYR A 82 -6.43 45.32 3.68
N SER A 83 -6.99 44.43 4.49
CA SER A 83 -6.48 44.04 5.81
C SER A 83 -5.32 43.04 5.75
N SER A 84 -4.54 42.98 6.84
CA SER A 84 -3.47 41.99 6.99
C SER A 84 -4.03 40.56 7.06
N LYS A 85 -5.18 40.41 7.72
CA LYS A 85 -6.01 39.20 7.73
C LYS A 85 -6.23 38.64 6.33
N THR A 86 -6.66 39.47 5.38
CA THR A 86 -6.93 39.02 4.01
C THR A 86 -5.71 38.39 3.34
N ILE A 87 -4.53 39.01 3.45
CA ILE A 87 -3.32 38.43 2.85
C ILE A 87 -2.93 37.13 3.54
N VAL A 88 -2.97 37.07 4.88
CA VAL A 88 -2.64 35.85 5.63
C VAL A 88 -3.58 34.70 5.25
N LEU A 89 -4.89 34.97 5.15
CA LEU A 89 -5.86 33.97 4.72
C LEU A 89 -5.59 33.51 3.29
N ILE A 90 -5.30 34.40 2.35
CA ILE A 90 -4.93 34.00 0.98
C ILE A 90 -3.71 33.08 0.98
N LEU A 91 -2.70 33.36 1.80
CA LEU A 91 -1.51 32.51 1.90
C LEU A 91 -1.82 31.16 2.54
N PHE A 92 -2.64 31.16 3.60
CA PHE A 92 -3.11 29.95 4.25
C PHE A 92 -3.90 29.06 3.27
N PHE A 93 -4.88 29.63 2.56
CA PHE A 93 -5.70 28.91 1.60
C PHE A 93 -4.93 28.49 0.34
N ALA A 94 -3.94 29.26 -0.10
CA ALA A 94 -3.07 28.83 -1.19
C ALA A 94 -2.30 27.56 -0.82
N GLY A 95 -1.77 27.49 0.40
CA GLY A 95 -1.15 26.28 0.94
C GLY A 95 -2.17 25.16 1.13
N LEU A 96 -3.32 25.46 1.74
CA LEU A 96 -4.38 24.48 2.02
C LEU A 96 -5.07 23.96 0.75
N PHE A 97 -4.94 24.61 -0.40
CA PHE A 97 -5.43 24.11 -1.69
C PHE A 97 -4.31 23.63 -2.61
N ASP A 98 -3.07 23.63 -2.12
CA ASP A 98 -1.87 23.27 -2.88
C ASP A 98 -1.82 23.97 -4.26
N CYS A 99 -2.01 25.29 -4.26
CA CYS A 99 -2.02 26.10 -5.48
C CYS A 99 -1.12 27.33 -5.36
N LYS A 100 -0.66 27.87 -6.50
CA LYS A 100 0.10 29.12 -6.47
C LYS A 100 -0.84 30.26 -6.09
N VAL A 101 -0.34 31.17 -5.27
CA VAL A 101 -1.06 32.39 -4.85
C VAL A 101 -1.68 33.13 -6.05
N LYS A 102 -0.94 33.26 -7.16
CA LYS A 102 -1.44 33.93 -8.37
C LYS A 102 -2.71 33.27 -8.94
N ASP A 103 -2.80 31.95 -8.87
CA ASP A 103 -3.91 31.16 -9.38
C ASP A 103 -5.12 31.34 -8.45
N LEU A 104 -4.89 31.28 -7.14
CA LEU A 104 -5.93 31.56 -6.14
C LEU A 104 -6.49 32.98 -6.29
N LEU A 105 -5.64 33.99 -6.49
CA LEU A 105 -6.09 35.35 -6.72
C LEU A 105 -6.96 35.48 -7.98
N ALA A 106 -6.58 34.81 -9.08
CA ALA A 106 -7.39 34.79 -10.30
C ALA A 106 -8.76 34.13 -10.07
N PHE A 107 -8.77 33.02 -9.32
CA PHE A 107 -10.00 32.35 -8.90
C PHE A 107 -10.91 33.23 -8.05
N LEU A 108 -10.37 33.91 -7.03
CA LEU A 108 -11.15 34.79 -6.15
C LEU A 108 -11.77 35.98 -6.89
N ARG A 109 -11.16 36.45 -7.98
CA ARG A 109 -11.76 37.50 -8.83
C ARG A 109 -13.00 37.00 -9.58
N LYS A 110 -13.03 35.72 -9.95
CA LYS A 110 -14.12 35.09 -10.69
C LYS A 110 -15.21 34.51 -9.75
N ASN A 111 -14.83 34.08 -8.55
CA ASN A 111 -15.71 33.36 -7.62
C ASN A 111 -16.07 34.20 -6.39
N GLN A 112 -17.24 34.84 -6.42
CA GLN A 112 -17.71 35.71 -5.35
C GLN A 112 -17.96 34.97 -4.02
N PHE A 113 -18.35 33.69 -4.06
CA PHE A 113 -18.59 32.90 -2.86
C PHE A 113 -17.30 32.71 -2.04
N TRP A 114 -16.23 32.26 -2.69
CA TRP A 114 -14.94 32.07 -2.02
C TRP A 114 -14.22 33.39 -1.72
N LYS A 115 -14.43 34.43 -2.55
CA LYS A 115 -13.99 35.79 -2.23
C LYS A 115 -14.60 36.26 -0.91
N CYS A 116 -15.90 36.06 -0.71
CA CYS A 116 -16.58 36.44 0.53
C CYS A 116 -16.00 35.67 1.74
N ILE A 117 -15.70 34.38 1.59
CA ILE A 117 -15.13 33.58 2.68
C ILE A 117 -13.69 34.01 3.03
N ILE A 118 -12.86 34.26 2.03
CA ILE A 118 -11.41 34.46 2.22
C ILE A 118 -11.05 35.94 2.42
N CYS A 119 -11.66 36.84 1.66
CA CYS A 119 -11.37 38.27 1.68
C CYS A 119 -12.44 39.09 2.41
N GLY A 120 -13.62 38.54 2.70
CA GLY A 120 -14.72 39.32 3.28
C GLY A 120 -15.11 40.50 2.39
N SER A 121 -15.13 41.70 2.97
CA SER A 121 -15.35 42.97 2.26
C SER A 121 -14.15 43.42 1.42
N ASP A 122 -12.93 42.99 1.76
CA ASP A 122 -11.71 43.49 1.11
C ASP A 122 -11.66 43.14 -0.38
N PRO A 123 -11.11 44.01 -1.24
CA PRO A 123 -10.79 43.67 -2.62
C PRO A 123 -9.71 42.58 -2.69
N VAL A 124 -9.69 41.83 -3.80
CA VAL A 124 -8.68 40.79 -4.03
C VAL A 124 -7.31 41.44 -4.30
N PRO A 125 -6.28 41.22 -3.46
CA PRO A 125 -4.97 41.89 -3.60
C PRO A 125 -4.24 41.58 -4.92
N ARG A 126 -3.28 42.43 -5.29
CA ARG A 126 -2.41 42.16 -6.45
C ARG A 126 -1.30 41.18 -6.04
N PRO A 127 -0.76 40.36 -6.97
CA PRO A 127 0.35 39.46 -6.66
C PRO A 127 1.57 40.16 -6.06
N SER A 128 1.89 41.37 -6.54
CA SER A 128 2.98 42.23 -6.02
C SER A 128 2.82 42.56 -4.55
N ASP A 129 1.58 42.74 -4.10
CA ASP A 129 1.27 43.14 -2.75
C ASP A 129 1.52 42.01 -1.76
N ILE A 130 1.17 40.78 -2.16
CA ILE A 130 1.44 39.58 -1.37
C ILE A 130 2.94 39.34 -1.23
N SER A 131 3.70 39.49 -2.31
CA SER A 131 5.16 39.37 -2.25
C SER A 131 5.79 40.41 -1.32
N ASN A 132 5.32 41.66 -1.39
CA ASN A 132 5.78 42.73 -0.51
C ASN A 132 5.41 42.50 0.95
N PHE A 133 4.21 41.98 1.20
CA PHE A 133 3.73 41.62 2.54
C PHE A 133 4.60 40.53 3.17
N LYS A 134 4.84 39.43 2.44
CA LYS A 134 5.70 38.32 2.90
C LYS A 134 7.08 38.82 3.33
N ARG A 135 7.71 39.64 2.49
CA ARG A 135 9.04 40.21 2.75
C ARG A 135 9.08 41.08 4.01
N ARG A 136 7.99 41.80 4.34
CA ARG A 136 7.94 42.72 5.49
C ARG A 136 7.62 42.04 6.81
N VAL A 137 6.72 41.05 6.79
CA VAL A 137 6.22 40.38 8.00
C VAL A 137 7.21 39.34 8.50
N GLY A 138 7.91 38.67 7.59
CA GLY A 138 8.77 37.54 7.90
C GLY A 138 7.98 36.26 8.15
N GLU A 139 8.67 35.13 8.02
CA GLU A 139 8.04 33.81 7.97
C GLU A 139 7.50 33.34 9.32
N LYS A 140 8.20 33.67 10.42
CA LYS A 140 7.80 33.27 11.79
C LYS A 140 6.39 33.73 12.17
N ARG A 141 6.02 34.95 11.80
CA ARG A 141 4.69 35.51 12.09
C ARG A 141 3.59 34.84 11.26
N LEU A 142 3.89 34.46 10.02
CA LEU A 142 2.96 33.70 9.19
C LEU A 142 2.71 32.31 9.77
N ILE A 143 3.79 31.62 10.19
CA ILE A 143 3.70 30.31 10.85
C ILE A 143 2.82 30.38 12.09
N TYR A 144 3.02 31.39 12.95
CA TYR A 144 2.17 31.59 14.13
C TYR A 144 0.68 31.72 13.77
N CYS A 145 0.34 32.55 12.78
CA CYS A 145 -1.05 32.68 12.33
C CYS A 145 -1.62 31.37 11.77
N PHE A 146 -0.83 30.62 11.02
CA PHE A 146 -1.23 29.32 10.49
C PHE A 146 -1.47 28.29 11.60
N GLN A 147 -0.60 28.24 12.61
CA GLN A 147 -0.78 27.40 13.80
C GLN A 147 -2.05 27.79 14.57
N ALA A 148 -2.31 29.08 14.77
CA ALA A 148 -3.50 29.55 15.47
C ALA A 148 -4.80 29.21 14.71
N LEU A 149 -4.84 29.42 13.39
CA LEU A 149 -5.97 29.00 12.55
C LEU A 149 -6.18 27.48 12.62
N THR A 150 -5.09 26.74 12.67
CA THR A 150 -5.15 25.30 12.75
C THR A 150 -5.63 24.81 14.10
N GLY A 151 -5.18 25.41 15.21
CA GLY A 151 -5.72 25.12 16.54
C GLY A 151 -7.24 25.30 16.59
N GLN A 152 -7.79 26.29 15.89
CA GLN A 152 -9.23 26.46 15.77
C GLN A 152 -9.89 25.37 14.93
N ILE A 153 -9.32 25.03 13.76
CA ILE A 153 -9.79 23.91 12.92
C ILE A 153 -9.85 22.63 13.77
N MET A 154 -8.83 22.40 14.58
CA MET A 154 -8.70 21.25 15.45
C MET A 154 -9.72 21.27 16.61
N GLY A 155 -9.97 22.44 17.20
CA GLY A 155 -10.97 22.61 18.25
C GLY A 155 -12.41 22.49 17.75
N CYS A 156 -12.64 22.56 16.44
CA CYS A 156 -13.96 22.36 15.82
C CYS A 156 -14.33 20.87 15.62
N MET A 157 -13.51 19.92 16.07
CA MET A 157 -13.63 18.51 15.72
C MET A 157 -13.57 17.63 16.98
N ASP A 158 -14.53 16.71 17.14
CA ASP A 158 -14.46 15.69 18.19
C ASP A 158 -13.63 14.49 17.70
N PHE A 159 -12.32 14.65 17.81
CA PHE A 159 -11.36 13.66 17.37
C PHE A 159 -11.29 12.44 18.29
N GLU A 160 -11.81 12.51 19.51
CA GLU A 160 -11.69 11.44 20.49
C GLU A 160 -12.48 10.18 20.09
N GLU A 161 -13.50 10.37 19.25
CA GLU A 161 -14.41 9.33 18.78
C GLU A 161 -14.05 8.76 17.39
N ILE A 162 -13.08 9.35 16.68
CA ILE A 162 -12.68 8.89 15.34
C ILE A 162 -11.74 7.67 15.45
N ASP A 163 -12.20 6.52 14.98
CA ASP A 163 -11.43 5.27 14.93
C ASP A 163 -10.76 5.02 13.56
N ASP A 164 -9.82 4.06 13.52
CA ASP A 164 -9.10 3.63 12.31
C ASP A 164 -10.08 3.27 11.16
N ASN A 165 -11.25 2.74 11.50
CA ASN A 165 -12.26 2.27 10.56
C ASN A 165 -12.96 3.39 9.84
N PHE A 166 -13.33 4.41 10.61
CA PHE A 166 -13.92 5.60 10.08
C PHE A 166 -12.97 6.22 9.05
N VAL A 167 -11.71 6.36 9.42
CA VAL A 167 -10.66 6.91 8.56
C VAL A 167 -10.48 6.08 7.30
N LEU A 168 -10.16 4.79 7.41
CA LEU A 168 -9.86 3.93 6.25
C LEU A 168 -11.03 3.85 5.27
N LYS A 169 -12.27 3.74 5.79
CA LYS A 169 -13.47 3.56 4.98
C LYS A 169 -13.95 4.83 4.28
N HIS A 170 -13.75 6.00 4.91
CA HIS A 170 -14.29 7.26 4.37
C HIS A 170 -13.25 8.11 3.67
N PHE A 171 -11.97 7.97 4.01
CA PHE A 171 -10.88 8.49 3.19
C PHE A 171 -10.99 7.95 1.75
N ALA A 172 -11.15 6.63 1.64
CA ALA A 172 -11.46 5.91 0.40
C ALA A 172 -12.67 6.44 -0.37
N LYS A 173 -13.66 7.05 0.30
CA LYS A 173 -14.90 7.50 -0.32
C LYS A 173 -14.83 8.95 -0.80
N GLU A 174 -14.26 9.84 0.00
CA GLU A 174 -14.05 11.25 -0.37
C GLU A 174 -12.90 11.41 -1.38
N HIS A 175 -11.86 10.58 -1.27
CA HIS A 175 -10.81 10.48 -2.29
C HIS A 175 -11.16 9.44 -3.36
N GLY A 176 -12.16 8.58 -3.17
CA GLY A 176 -12.63 7.61 -4.18
C GLY A 176 -13.34 8.22 -5.37
N ASP A 177 -13.71 9.50 -5.30
CA ASP A 177 -14.13 10.28 -6.47
C ASP A 177 -12.95 10.63 -7.39
N ILE A 178 -11.78 10.04 -7.12
CA ILE A 178 -10.72 9.79 -8.09
C ILE A 178 -11.25 9.05 -9.33
N LEU A 179 -12.34 8.27 -9.25
CA LEU A 179 -12.95 7.67 -10.45
C LEU A 179 -13.73 8.68 -11.32
N ALA A 180 -14.38 9.69 -10.75
CA ALA A 180 -14.91 10.82 -11.53
C ALA A 180 -13.77 11.72 -12.04
N PHE A 181 -12.68 11.82 -11.28
CA PHE A 181 -11.43 12.47 -11.68
C PHE A 181 -10.71 11.73 -12.83
N LYS A 182 -10.74 10.38 -12.84
CA LYS A 182 -10.13 9.48 -13.84
C LYS A 182 -10.66 9.72 -15.24
N LYS A 183 -11.98 9.89 -15.39
CA LYS A 183 -12.62 10.03 -16.70
C LYS A 183 -12.25 11.33 -17.42
N LYS A 184 -11.78 12.35 -16.69
CA LYS A 184 -11.37 13.64 -17.25
C LYS A 184 -9.86 13.86 -17.28
N ASN A 185 -9.06 13.21 -16.43
CA ASN A 185 -7.68 13.63 -16.15
C ASN A 185 -6.66 12.48 -15.99
N ALA A 186 -6.56 11.60 -16.99
CA ALA A 186 -5.58 10.50 -17.00
C ALA A 186 -4.11 10.97 -16.84
N ALA A 187 -3.79 12.18 -17.29
CA ALA A 187 -2.45 12.77 -17.20
C ALA A 187 -2.10 13.35 -15.80
N LEU A 188 -3.09 13.65 -14.95
CA LEU A 188 -2.85 14.07 -13.55
C LEU A 188 -2.46 12.91 -12.64
N MET A 189 -2.93 11.69 -12.94
CA MET A 189 -2.60 10.50 -12.15
C MET A 189 -1.12 10.15 -12.22
N GLN A 190 -0.47 10.38 -13.37
CA GLN A 190 0.96 10.13 -13.51
C GLN A 190 1.77 11.04 -12.56
N ASN A 191 1.31 12.25 -12.21
CA ASN A 191 2.17 13.23 -11.54
C ASN A 191 1.88 13.48 -10.04
N ASN A 192 0.86 12.84 -9.43
CA ASN A 192 0.52 13.06 -8.00
C ASN A 192 0.11 11.79 -7.19
N GLY A 193 0.12 10.59 -7.79
CA GLY A 193 -0.30 9.39 -7.04
C GLY A 193 0.66 8.99 -5.92
N PHE A 194 1.93 9.42 -5.99
CA PHE A 194 2.89 9.21 -4.91
C PHE A 194 2.58 10.09 -3.69
N GLY A 195 2.29 11.39 -3.89
CA GLY A 195 1.87 12.28 -2.81
C GLY A 195 0.60 11.77 -2.12
N LEU A 196 -0.34 11.21 -2.89
CA LEU A 196 -1.51 10.52 -2.36
C LEU A 196 -1.15 9.27 -1.53
N PHE A 197 -0.19 8.45 -2.00
CA PHE A 197 0.28 7.30 -1.24
C PHE A 197 1.01 7.71 0.05
N MET A 198 1.82 8.77 0.03
CA MET A 198 2.43 9.32 1.24
C MET A 198 1.37 9.81 2.22
N ASN A 199 0.38 10.57 1.76
CA ASN A 199 -0.74 11.00 2.60
C ASN A 199 -1.51 9.80 3.17
N PHE A 200 -1.64 8.72 2.42
CA PHE A 200 -2.21 7.47 2.90
C PHE A 200 -1.33 6.78 3.96
N LEU A 201 -0.01 6.67 3.73
CA LEU A 201 0.94 6.13 4.71
C LEU A 201 0.88 6.89 6.04
N TRP A 202 0.82 8.22 5.95
CA TRP A 202 0.60 9.09 7.10
C TRP A 202 -0.75 8.86 7.75
N GLY A 203 -1.81 8.84 6.95
CA GLY A 203 -3.18 8.62 7.37
C GLY A 203 -3.48 7.23 7.94
N VAL A 204 -2.61 6.25 7.72
CA VAL A 204 -2.68 4.95 8.40
C VAL A 204 -1.77 4.93 9.63
N GLY A 205 -0.92 5.94 9.79
CA GLY A 205 -0.02 6.06 10.93
C GLY A 205 1.18 5.13 10.90
N VAL A 206 1.40 4.42 9.79
CA VAL A 206 2.36 3.30 9.76
C VAL A 206 3.79 3.77 10.03
N VAL A 207 4.13 4.99 9.60
CA VAL A 207 5.46 5.59 9.85
C VAL A 207 5.73 5.71 11.36
N ASN A 208 4.72 6.12 12.13
CA ASN A 208 4.84 6.26 13.58
C ASN A 208 4.87 4.90 14.29
N LEU A 209 4.09 3.93 13.81
CA LEU A 209 4.12 2.57 14.34
C LEU A 209 5.49 1.90 14.10
N ILE A 210 6.07 2.09 12.92
CA ILE A 210 7.43 1.61 12.60
C ILE A 210 8.46 2.31 13.49
N ALA A 211 8.35 3.63 13.69
CA ALA A 211 9.27 4.37 14.56
C ALA A 211 9.25 3.85 16.02
N GLY A 212 8.10 3.37 16.51
CA GLY A 212 7.98 2.72 17.82
C GLY A 212 8.66 1.34 17.93
N CYS A 213 9.14 0.79 16.81
CA CYS A 213 9.81 -0.51 16.77
C CYS A 213 11.33 -0.43 16.91
N LEU A 214 11.89 0.72 17.33
CA LEU A 214 13.32 0.82 17.62
C LEU A 214 13.70 0.05 18.91
N LYS A 215 14.93 -0.48 18.92
CA LYS A 215 15.59 -1.06 20.11
C LYS A 215 15.95 0.03 21.11
N ARG A 216 16.44 1.17 20.59
CA ARG A 216 16.88 2.32 21.36
C ARG A 216 16.45 3.60 20.67
N ASP A 217 16.25 4.65 21.43
CA ASP A 217 15.99 5.98 20.87
C ASP A 217 17.13 6.38 19.93
N LYS A 218 16.74 6.93 18.77
CA LYS A 218 17.69 7.36 17.77
C LYS A 218 18.53 8.52 18.32
N LYS A 219 19.86 8.44 18.19
CA LYS A 219 20.76 9.55 18.54
C LYS A 219 20.43 10.81 17.71
N LYS A 220 20.48 11.98 18.36
CA LYS A 220 20.34 13.28 17.68
C LYS A 220 21.53 13.48 16.74
N ASN A 221 21.28 13.50 15.43
CA ASN A 221 22.30 13.71 14.40
C ASN A 221 21.76 14.49 13.18
N GLY A 222 20.72 15.30 13.39
CA GLY A 222 20.12 16.13 12.34
C GLY A 222 19.09 15.44 11.43
N TYR A 223 18.82 14.14 11.61
CA TYR A 223 17.78 13.42 10.87
C TYR A 223 16.72 12.83 11.81
N GLU A 224 15.44 13.03 11.52
CA GLU A 224 14.35 12.39 12.25
C GLU A 224 14.19 10.92 11.80
N ILE A 225 13.89 9.99 12.72
CA ILE A 225 13.68 8.58 12.36
C ILE A 225 12.54 8.40 11.35
N ARG A 226 11.49 9.23 11.48
CA ARG A 226 10.35 9.23 10.57
C ARG A 226 10.75 9.53 9.14
N ASP A 227 11.73 10.41 8.93
CA ASP A 227 12.23 10.74 7.60
C ASP A 227 13.04 9.61 6.99
N LEU A 228 13.81 8.89 7.82
CA LEU A 228 14.52 7.68 7.39
C LEU A 228 13.54 6.58 6.96
N ILE A 229 12.45 6.38 7.73
CA ILE A 229 11.41 5.41 7.41
C ILE A 229 10.70 5.80 6.10
N LYS A 230 10.29 7.06 5.95
CA LYS A 230 9.67 7.57 4.70
C LYS A 230 10.58 7.36 3.49
N THR A 231 11.88 7.65 3.66
CA THR A 231 12.90 7.44 2.64
C THR A 231 12.94 5.97 2.20
N PHE A 232 13.02 5.04 3.15
CA PHE A 232 13.05 3.62 2.85
C PHE A 232 11.78 3.16 2.13
N LEU A 233 10.60 3.55 2.63
CA LEU A 233 9.33 3.19 1.99
C LEU A 233 9.23 3.80 0.58
N ALA A 234 9.74 5.01 0.37
CA ALA A 234 9.76 5.62 -0.95
C ALA A 234 10.63 4.85 -1.95
N MET A 235 11.74 4.22 -1.52
CA MET A 235 12.69 3.51 -2.39
C MET A 235 12.01 2.52 -3.34
N ASN A 236 11.16 1.64 -2.80
CA ASN A 236 10.46 0.63 -3.60
C ASN A 236 9.40 1.26 -4.49
N VAL A 237 8.77 2.35 -4.06
CA VAL A 237 7.76 3.03 -4.87
C VAL A 237 8.40 3.82 -6.01
N LEU A 238 9.59 4.37 -5.80
CA LEU A 238 10.38 5.11 -6.77
C LEU A 238 11.19 4.22 -7.72
N GLY A 239 11.14 2.89 -7.55
CA GLY A 239 11.92 1.97 -8.37
C GLY A 239 13.42 2.17 -8.23
N VAL A 240 13.88 2.49 -7.02
CA VAL A 240 15.31 2.61 -6.74
C VAL A 240 15.81 1.31 -6.14
N ASP A 241 16.87 0.74 -6.70
CA ASP A 241 17.28 -0.62 -6.35
C ASP A 241 17.96 -0.72 -4.97
N ASN A 242 18.62 0.35 -4.52
CA ASN A 242 19.35 0.33 -3.27
C ASN A 242 19.41 1.71 -2.58
N ILE A 243 19.73 1.69 -1.29
CA ILE A 243 19.80 2.87 -0.42
C ILE A 243 20.90 3.85 -0.88
N PHE A 244 21.98 3.35 -1.51
CA PHE A 244 23.05 4.19 -2.05
C PHE A 244 22.56 5.06 -3.21
N SER A 245 21.96 4.46 -4.25
CA SER A 245 21.35 5.16 -5.39
C SER A 245 20.24 6.11 -4.94
N LEU A 246 19.48 5.73 -3.90
CA LEU A 246 18.47 6.58 -3.30
C LEU A 246 19.08 7.86 -2.69
N GLY A 247 20.25 7.74 -2.05
CA GLY A 247 20.99 8.87 -1.51
C GLY A 247 21.33 9.93 -2.56
N PHE A 248 21.58 9.56 -3.81
CA PHE A 248 21.77 10.51 -4.91
C PHE A 248 20.46 11.15 -5.35
N LYS A 249 19.40 10.35 -5.55
CA LYS A 249 18.09 10.86 -5.94
C LYS A 249 17.49 11.82 -4.90
N ILE A 250 17.70 11.59 -3.61
CA ILE A 250 17.16 12.44 -2.53
C ILE A 250 17.95 13.74 -2.33
N LYS A 251 19.17 13.89 -2.88
CA LYS A 251 19.82 15.22 -2.90
C LYS A 251 19.01 16.24 -3.69
N ASN A 252 18.26 15.79 -4.70
CA ASN A 252 17.35 16.63 -5.47
C ASN A 252 16.28 17.24 -4.55
N LYS A 253 16.25 18.58 -4.50
CA LYS A 253 15.32 19.35 -3.66
C LYS A 253 13.85 19.02 -3.99
N ASN A 254 13.53 18.80 -5.26
CA ASN A 254 12.17 18.49 -5.70
C ASN A 254 11.74 17.09 -5.24
N VAL A 255 12.67 16.12 -5.22
CA VAL A 255 12.41 14.79 -4.65
C VAL A 255 12.16 14.91 -3.14
N ARG A 256 12.94 15.72 -2.41
CA ARG A 256 12.71 15.95 -0.97
C ARG A 256 11.36 16.60 -0.66
N GLU A 257 11.01 17.64 -1.40
CA GLU A 257 9.70 18.30 -1.27
C GLU A 257 8.57 17.33 -1.58
N PHE A 258 8.74 16.49 -2.60
CA PHE A 258 7.79 15.44 -2.99
C PHE A 258 7.65 14.31 -1.95
N LEU A 259 8.75 13.92 -1.29
CA LEU A 259 8.74 12.94 -0.20
C LEU A 259 8.28 13.53 1.14
N GLY A 260 8.21 14.85 1.24
CA GLY A 260 7.96 15.55 2.51
C GLY A 260 9.02 15.27 3.56
N ILE A 261 10.29 15.34 3.13
CA ILE A 261 11.47 15.11 3.96
C ILE A 261 12.29 16.41 4.02
N GLU A 262 12.62 16.84 5.22
CA GLU A 262 13.34 18.10 5.46
C GLU A 262 14.83 17.97 5.14
N ALA A 263 15.42 16.81 5.46
CA ALA A 263 16.84 16.54 5.24
C ALA A 263 17.08 15.18 4.57
N ALA A 264 17.85 15.20 3.48
CA ALA A 264 18.30 13.99 2.79
C ALA A 264 19.29 13.23 3.67
N ALA A 265 18.85 12.17 4.33
CA ALA A 265 19.77 11.32 5.06
C ALA A 265 20.80 10.70 4.10
N HIS A 266 22.07 10.81 4.47
CA HIS A 266 23.12 10.09 3.75
C HIS A 266 22.84 8.58 3.81
N CYS A 267 23.18 7.85 2.75
CA CYS A 267 22.94 6.40 2.66
C CYS A 267 23.50 5.64 3.87
N THR A 268 24.69 6.02 4.36
CA THR A 268 25.27 5.44 5.59
C THR A 268 24.41 5.66 6.83
N THR A 269 23.70 6.78 6.95
CA THR A 269 22.78 7.03 8.05
C THR A 269 21.55 6.13 7.94
N LEU A 270 21.05 5.90 6.73
CA LEU A 270 19.96 4.96 6.49
C LEU A 270 20.39 3.54 6.91
N TYR A 271 21.53 3.05 6.41
CA TYR A 271 22.09 1.73 6.75
C TYR A 271 22.32 1.55 8.25
N LEU A 272 22.99 2.48 8.94
CA LEU A 272 23.31 2.38 10.37
C LEU A 272 22.07 2.35 11.28
N ASN A 273 20.95 2.91 10.84
CA ASN A 273 19.71 2.86 11.63
C ASN A 273 18.93 1.56 11.45
N PHE A 274 19.24 0.73 10.43
CA PHE A 274 18.57 -0.57 10.25
C PHE A 274 18.85 -1.54 11.40
N ASP A 275 20.09 -1.60 11.89
CA ASP A 275 20.45 -2.44 13.04
C ASP A 275 19.76 -1.99 14.35
N ASN A 276 19.28 -0.75 14.41
CA ASN A 276 18.56 -0.22 15.56
C ASN A 276 17.07 -0.61 15.57
N PHE A 277 16.53 -1.18 14.49
CA PHE A 277 15.18 -1.75 14.56
C PHE A 277 15.18 -3.06 15.36
N ASP A 278 14.12 -3.26 16.13
CA ASP A 278 13.83 -4.51 16.80
C ASP A 278 13.03 -5.39 15.83
N PRO A 279 13.63 -6.47 15.29
CA PRO A 279 12.97 -7.30 14.28
C PRO A 279 11.70 -7.96 14.82
N GLU A 280 11.65 -8.31 16.10
CA GLU A 280 10.46 -8.92 16.66
C GLU A 280 9.32 -7.91 16.81
N LYS A 281 9.61 -6.66 17.19
CA LYS A 281 8.59 -5.61 17.21
C LYS A 281 8.05 -5.36 15.81
N LEU A 282 8.90 -5.34 14.79
CA LEU A 282 8.48 -5.17 13.40
C LEU A 282 7.65 -6.35 12.88
N GLU A 283 8.06 -7.59 13.17
CA GLU A 283 7.28 -8.80 12.83
C GLU A 283 5.91 -8.78 13.53
N ARG A 284 5.86 -8.44 14.82
CA ARG A 284 4.59 -8.28 15.57
C ARG A 284 3.73 -7.15 14.99
N LEU A 285 4.33 -6.03 14.60
CA LEU A 285 3.62 -4.93 13.95
C LEU A 285 3.04 -5.38 12.60
N ASN A 286 3.78 -6.17 11.82
CA ASN A 286 3.27 -6.75 10.58
C ASN A 286 2.03 -7.61 10.83
N GLU A 287 2.11 -8.56 11.76
CA GLU A 287 0.99 -9.43 12.16
C GLU A 287 -0.23 -8.61 12.62
N GLU A 288 -0.02 -7.59 13.46
CA GLU A 288 -1.07 -6.72 13.98
C GLU A 288 -1.73 -5.89 12.87
N LEU A 289 -0.97 -5.35 11.94
CA LEU A 289 -1.51 -4.59 10.81
C LEU A 289 -2.34 -5.48 9.87
N VAL A 290 -1.88 -6.71 9.61
CA VAL A 290 -2.65 -7.69 8.82
C VAL A 290 -3.94 -8.06 9.54
N LYS A 291 -3.87 -8.33 10.86
CA LYS A 291 -5.05 -8.63 11.69
C LYS A 291 -6.07 -7.51 11.63
N ARG A 292 -5.63 -6.27 11.82
CA ARG A 292 -6.48 -5.08 11.66
C ARG A 292 -7.09 -5.04 10.28
N PHE A 293 -6.30 -5.22 9.21
CA PHE A 293 -6.88 -5.23 7.87
C PHE A 293 -7.95 -6.32 7.71
N TRP A 294 -7.69 -7.51 8.25
CA TRP A 294 -8.60 -8.66 8.17
C TRP A 294 -9.95 -8.39 8.84
N GLU A 295 -9.94 -7.85 10.05
CA GLU A 295 -11.14 -7.54 10.84
C GLU A 295 -12.10 -6.60 10.11
N HIS A 296 -11.57 -5.75 9.23
CA HIS A 296 -12.32 -4.75 8.47
C HIS A 296 -12.80 -5.22 7.10
N ARG A 297 -12.49 -6.46 6.70
CA ARG A 297 -12.97 -7.02 5.43
C ARG A 297 -14.47 -7.31 5.53
N ARG A 298 -15.19 -6.98 4.44
CA ARG A 298 -16.61 -7.38 4.28
C ARG A 298 -16.79 -8.90 4.33
N ARG A 299 -15.83 -9.66 3.79
CA ARG A 299 -15.79 -11.13 3.89
C ARG A 299 -14.60 -11.51 4.75
N LYS A 300 -14.90 -12.20 5.86
CA LYS A 300 -13.88 -12.62 6.84
C LYS A 300 -13.24 -13.96 6.51
N THR A 301 -13.71 -14.69 5.48
CA THR A 301 -13.08 -15.94 5.07
C THR A 301 -12.09 -15.75 3.92
N GLY A 302 -10.95 -16.44 3.98
CA GLY A 302 -9.91 -16.38 2.95
C GLY A 302 -9.28 -17.74 2.64
N ILE A 303 -8.58 -17.78 1.50
CA ILE A 303 -7.82 -18.96 1.07
C ILE A 303 -6.34 -18.63 1.27
N ILE A 304 -5.64 -19.43 2.07
CA ILE A 304 -4.25 -19.18 2.42
C ILE A 304 -3.35 -20.09 1.58
N GLY A 305 -2.48 -19.50 0.77
CA GLY A 305 -1.36 -20.18 0.15
C GLY A 305 -0.15 -20.13 1.08
N ILE A 306 0.59 -21.23 1.20
CA ILE A 306 1.89 -21.30 1.86
C ILE A 306 2.91 -21.76 0.82
N ASP A 307 4.00 -21.03 0.73
CA ASP A 307 5.10 -21.32 -0.17
C ASP A 307 6.41 -20.73 0.38
N SER A 308 7.54 -21.10 -0.22
CA SER A 308 8.86 -20.61 0.16
C SER A 308 9.66 -20.08 -1.05
N MET A 309 10.67 -19.25 -0.78
CA MET A 309 11.65 -18.82 -1.77
C MET A 309 13.05 -18.78 -1.18
N LEU A 310 14.06 -19.09 -2.01
CA LEU A 310 15.46 -18.87 -1.65
C LEU A 310 15.83 -17.41 -1.87
N LEU A 311 16.44 -16.82 -0.83
CA LEU A 311 17.08 -15.51 -0.84
C LEU A 311 18.59 -15.76 -0.93
N GLU A 312 19.08 -15.94 -2.16
CA GLU A 312 20.51 -16.03 -2.46
C GLU A 312 21.23 -14.75 -2.01
N ILE A 313 22.35 -14.93 -1.33
CA ILE A 313 23.17 -13.85 -0.78
C ILE A 313 24.61 -13.99 -1.25
N PHE A 314 25.30 -12.86 -1.30
CA PHE A 314 26.72 -12.78 -1.63
C PHE A 314 27.46 -12.20 -0.43
N GLY A 315 28.39 -12.99 0.13
CA GLY A 315 29.13 -12.67 1.36
C GLY A 315 28.65 -13.44 2.58
N ASP A 316 29.30 -13.15 3.71
CA ASP A 316 29.12 -13.85 4.98
C ASP A 316 28.06 -13.16 5.83
N TYR A 317 26.83 -13.68 5.76
CA TYR A 317 25.70 -13.20 6.57
C TYR A 317 25.40 -14.15 7.72
N GLU A 318 25.02 -13.58 8.86
CA GLU A 318 24.72 -14.33 10.08
C GLU A 318 23.51 -15.27 9.90
N GLY A 319 23.69 -16.57 10.16
CA GLY A 319 22.63 -17.57 10.11
C GLY A 319 22.16 -17.97 8.70
N ALA A 320 22.84 -17.50 7.66
CA ALA A 320 22.65 -18.02 6.32
C ALA A 320 23.41 -19.34 6.13
N GLU A 321 22.87 -20.22 5.30
CA GLU A 321 23.43 -21.56 5.07
C GLU A 321 23.30 -21.95 3.60
N VAL A 322 24.03 -22.99 3.19
CA VAL A 322 23.97 -23.50 1.81
C VAL A 322 22.66 -24.26 1.59
N GLY A 323 21.83 -23.76 0.68
CA GLY A 323 20.60 -24.38 0.20
C GLY A 323 20.73 -24.87 -1.25
N TRP A 324 19.84 -25.79 -1.65
CA TRP A 324 19.81 -26.32 -3.02
C TRP A 324 18.75 -25.62 -3.87
N ASP A 325 19.18 -24.96 -4.95
CA ASP A 325 18.30 -24.35 -5.95
C ASP A 325 17.87 -25.40 -6.98
N HIS A 326 16.65 -25.93 -6.81
CA HIS A 326 16.06 -26.91 -7.73
C HIS A 326 15.78 -26.36 -9.15
N VAL A 327 15.71 -25.04 -9.33
CA VAL A 327 15.45 -24.42 -10.64
C VAL A 327 16.71 -24.40 -11.49
N ASN A 328 17.83 -24.00 -10.88
CA ASN A 328 19.12 -23.87 -11.57
C ASN A 328 20.06 -25.05 -11.32
N ASN A 329 19.64 -26.02 -10.51
CA ASN A 329 20.40 -27.24 -10.18
C ASN A 329 21.80 -26.93 -9.59
N LYS A 330 21.86 -25.99 -8.63
CA LYS A 330 23.10 -25.54 -7.97
C LYS A 330 22.90 -25.34 -6.47
N SER A 331 23.99 -25.47 -5.70
CA SER A 331 24.04 -25.03 -4.31
C SER A 331 24.27 -23.52 -4.23
N VAL A 332 23.55 -22.84 -3.33
CA VAL A 332 23.64 -21.39 -3.13
C VAL A 332 23.66 -21.05 -1.64
N HIS A 333 24.50 -20.09 -1.25
CA HIS A 333 24.47 -19.53 0.10
C HIS A 333 23.23 -18.63 0.23
N CYS A 334 22.35 -18.92 1.18
CA CYS A 334 21.04 -18.28 1.20
C CYS A 334 20.32 -18.34 2.56
N TYR A 335 19.29 -17.51 2.68
CA TYR A 335 18.17 -17.75 3.59
C TYR A 335 17.00 -18.37 2.83
N LYS A 336 16.11 -19.01 3.59
CA LYS A 336 14.82 -19.49 3.08
C LYS A 336 13.69 -18.68 3.68
N LEU A 337 12.96 -17.96 2.83
CA LEU A 337 11.80 -17.15 3.22
C LEU A 337 10.52 -17.94 2.98
N TYR A 338 9.80 -18.20 4.07
CA TYR A 338 8.46 -18.79 4.07
C TYR A 338 7.41 -17.68 4.18
N ALA A 339 6.33 -17.78 3.42
CA ALA A 339 5.22 -16.83 3.50
C ALA A 339 3.86 -17.53 3.45
N ALA A 340 2.92 -17.05 4.25
CA ALA A 340 1.50 -17.31 4.08
C ALA A 340 0.86 -16.12 3.37
N PHE A 341 0.03 -16.36 2.37
CA PHE A 341 -0.52 -15.32 1.49
C PHE A 341 -2.01 -15.55 1.22
N GLU A 342 -2.84 -14.51 1.34
CA GLU A 342 -4.28 -14.62 1.06
C GLU A 342 -4.53 -14.52 -0.45
N LEU A 343 -4.89 -15.65 -1.07
CA LEU A 343 -4.92 -15.79 -2.52
C LEU A 343 -6.05 -14.98 -3.18
N LYS A 344 -7.14 -14.62 -2.49
CA LYS A 344 -8.24 -13.86 -3.11
C LYS A 344 -7.91 -12.37 -3.22
N SER A 345 -7.40 -11.77 -2.15
CA SER A 345 -7.14 -10.33 -2.04
C SER A 345 -5.67 -9.94 -2.21
N ASN A 346 -4.77 -10.89 -2.44
CA ASN A 346 -3.38 -10.67 -2.81
C ASN A 346 -2.56 -9.86 -1.78
N TYR A 347 -2.50 -10.34 -0.54
CA TYR A 347 -1.63 -9.75 0.48
C TYR A 347 -0.96 -10.84 1.34
N PRO A 348 0.27 -10.57 1.82
CA PRO A 348 0.94 -11.45 2.76
C PRO A 348 0.24 -11.42 4.12
N VAL A 349 0.10 -12.59 4.73
CA VAL A 349 -0.53 -12.77 6.04
C VAL A 349 0.53 -12.83 7.14
N CYS A 350 1.58 -13.63 6.93
CA CYS A 350 2.72 -13.72 7.81
C CYS A 350 3.92 -14.28 7.03
N PHE A 351 5.10 -14.16 7.62
CA PHE A 351 6.34 -14.72 7.06
C PHE A 351 7.25 -15.25 8.16
N LYS A 352 8.25 -16.02 7.73
CA LYS A 352 9.32 -16.52 8.57
C LYS A 352 10.57 -16.71 7.71
N ILE A 353 11.74 -16.40 8.27
CA ILE A 353 13.02 -16.74 7.65
C ILE A 353 13.71 -17.83 8.44
N GLU A 354 14.41 -18.69 7.72
CA GLU A 354 15.20 -19.79 8.24
C GLU A 354 16.51 -19.92 7.44
N PRO A 355 17.52 -20.64 7.95
CA PRO A 355 18.72 -20.96 7.18
C PRO A 355 18.41 -21.70 5.86
N GLY A 356 19.24 -21.50 4.84
CA GLY A 356 19.02 -22.01 3.48
C GLY A 356 18.88 -23.54 3.35
N ASN A 357 19.46 -24.29 4.27
CA ASN A 357 19.38 -25.76 4.33
C ASN A 357 18.08 -26.29 4.97
N THR A 358 17.16 -25.41 5.40
CA THR A 358 15.90 -25.80 6.04
C THR A 358 14.93 -26.49 5.06
N SER A 359 14.41 -27.64 5.47
CA SER A 359 13.45 -28.41 4.68
C SER A 359 12.06 -27.80 4.71
N ASP A 360 11.38 -27.65 3.56
CA ASP A 360 10.00 -27.13 3.52
C ASP A 360 9.02 -28.01 4.30
N SER A 361 9.29 -29.32 4.35
CA SER A 361 8.42 -30.30 5.01
C SER A 361 8.28 -30.09 6.52
N THR A 362 9.19 -29.35 7.15
CA THR A 362 9.16 -29.06 8.60
C THR A 362 8.38 -27.79 8.93
N MET A 363 8.16 -26.89 7.97
CA MET A 363 7.62 -25.54 8.22
C MET A 363 6.10 -25.42 8.08
N LEU A 364 5.42 -26.43 7.54
CA LEU A 364 3.97 -26.35 7.29
C LEU A 364 3.16 -26.04 8.56
N VAL A 365 3.46 -26.73 9.67
CA VAL A 365 2.70 -26.56 10.92
C VAL A 365 2.91 -25.15 11.48
N GLU A 366 4.16 -24.68 11.57
CA GLU A 366 4.46 -23.34 12.09
C GLU A 366 3.77 -22.24 11.27
N MET A 367 3.85 -22.31 9.94
CA MET A 367 3.23 -21.31 9.07
C MET A 367 1.70 -21.32 9.21
N CYS A 368 1.07 -22.48 9.38
CA CYS A 368 -0.35 -22.60 9.69
C CYS A 368 -0.70 -21.98 11.06
N GLU A 369 0.09 -22.22 12.11
CA GLU A 369 -0.12 -21.64 13.44
C GLU A 369 0.01 -20.11 13.40
N ARG A 370 1.03 -19.58 12.74
CA ARG A 370 1.20 -18.13 12.54
C ARG A 370 0.01 -17.53 11.80
N ALA A 371 -0.42 -18.15 10.69
CA ALA A 371 -1.59 -17.68 9.96
C ALA A 371 -2.86 -17.69 10.84
N LYS A 372 -3.11 -18.77 11.58
CA LYS A 372 -4.24 -18.86 12.54
C LYS A 372 -4.20 -17.75 13.59
N LYS A 373 -3.04 -17.45 14.14
CA LYS A 373 -2.86 -16.38 15.14
C LYS A 373 -3.22 -15.00 14.59
N VAL A 374 -2.88 -14.74 13.32
CA VAL A 374 -3.14 -13.44 12.68
C VAL A 374 -4.59 -13.28 12.26
N VAL A 375 -5.16 -14.29 11.57
CA VAL A 375 -6.47 -14.14 10.91
C VAL A 375 -7.63 -14.83 11.63
N GLY A 376 -7.35 -15.70 12.61
CA GLY A 376 -8.35 -16.57 13.24
C GLY A 376 -8.61 -17.84 12.41
N LYS A 377 -8.71 -19.00 13.07
CA LYS A 377 -8.85 -20.28 12.36
C LYS A 377 -10.19 -20.40 11.63
N GLU A 378 -11.26 -19.86 12.20
CA GLU A 378 -12.61 -19.81 11.65
C GLU A 378 -12.71 -19.00 10.34
N ASN A 379 -11.70 -18.17 10.09
CA ASN A 379 -11.59 -17.31 8.93
C ASN A 379 -10.74 -17.94 7.80
N ILE A 380 -10.11 -19.09 8.04
CA ILE A 380 -9.34 -19.83 7.03
C ILE A 380 -10.25 -20.88 6.40
N GLU A 381 -10.66 -20.64 5.16
CA GLU A 381 -11.52 -21.57 4.41
C GLU A 381 -10.75 -22.85 4.08
N ILE A 382 -9.54 -22.69 3.53
CA ILE A 382 -8.66 -23.78 3.14
C ILE A 382 -7.22 -23.28 3.01
N VAL A 383 -6.27 -24.15 3.34
CA VAL A 383 -4.84 -23.93 3.15
C VAL A 383 -4.34 -24.69 1.92
N MET A 384 -3.49 -24.05 1.11
CA MET A 384 -2.84 -24.67 -0.04
C MET A 384 -1.34 -24.55 0.06
N PHE A 385 -0.66 -25.63 -0.27
CA PHE A 385 0.79 -25.68 -0.28
C PHE A 385 1.26 -26.68 -1.32
N ASP A 386 2.48 -26.49 -1.78
CA ASP A 386 3.07 -27.32 -2.81
C ASP A 386 3.53 -28.69 -2.26
N LYS A 387 4.11 -29.52 -3.15
CA LYS A 387 4.65 -30.82 -2.78
C LYS A 387 5.91 -30.75 -1.91
N GLY A 388 6.63 -29.62 -1.85
CA GLY A 388 7.76 -29.41 -0.96
C GLY A 388 7.36 -29.56 0.52
N PHE A 389 6.18 -29.07 0.88
CA PHE A 389 5.59 -29.18 2.22
C PHE A 389 4.96 -30.55 2.53
N TYR A 390 5.08 -31.54 1.63
CA TYR A 390 4.45 -32.85 1.83
C TYR A 390 5.04 -33.58 3.04
N ASN A 391 4.24 -33.72 4.10
CA ASN A 391 4.55 -34.49 5.30
C ASN A 391 3.24 -34.94 5.97
N ALA A 392 2.97 -36.25 5.96
CA ALA A 392 1.72 -36.81 6.48
C ALA A 392 1.52 -36.56 7.99
N LYS A 393 2.60 -36.54 8.79
CA LYS A 393 2.54 -36.18 10.22
C LYS A 393 2.13 -34.72 10.40
N SER A 394 2.65 -33.81 9.56
CA SER A 394 2.24 -32.40 9.55
C SER A 394 0.77 -32.25 9.15
N PHE A 395 0.30 -33.00 8.15
CA PHE A 395 -1.12 -33.02 7.77
C PHE A 395 -2.00 -33.47 8.94
N ASN A 396 -1.55 -34.48 9.70
CA ASN A 396 -2.26 -34.99 10.85
C ASN A 396 -2.39 -33.95 11.97
N LYS A 397 -1.36 -33.13 12.18
CA LYS A 397 -1.37 -32.06 13.19
C LYS A 397 -2.36 -30.94 12.85
N ILE A 398 -2.50 -30.57 11.58
CA ILE A 398 -3.39 -29.46 11.18
C ILE A 398 -4.84 -29.89 10.90
N LYS A 399 -5.13 -31.19 10.75
CA LYS A 399 -6.43 -31.70 10.25
C LYS A 399 -7.65 -31.33 11.11
N GLY A 400 -7.45 -31.08 12.40
CA GLY A 400 -8.53 -30.77 13.36
C GLY A 400 -8.97 -29.29 13.33
N ASP A 401 -8.06 -28.40 12.94
CA ASP A 401 -8.33 -26.96 12.89
C ASP A 401 -8.55 -26.45 11.46
N LEU A 402 -7.91 -27.06 10.47
CA LEU A 402 -7.81 -26.51 9.12
C LEU A 402 -8.17 -27.55 8.07
N THR A 403 -8.81 -27.08 7.01
CA THR A 403 -8.89 -27.85 5.76
C THR A 403 -7.72 -27.50 4.85
N PHE A 404 -7.24 -28.47 4.07
CA PHE A 404 -6.13 -28.26 3.14
C PHE A 404 -6.35 -28.94 1.78
N ASN A 405 -5.64 -28.46 0.77
CA ASN A 405 -5.57 -29.05 -0.56
C ASN A 405 -4.14 -28.92 -1.12
N THR A 406 -3.52 -30.04 -1.46
CA THR A 406 -2.11 -30.11 -1.88
C THR A 406 -1.91 -31.18 -2.95
N PRO A 407 -0.93 -31.06 -3.86
CA PRO A 407 -0.59 -32.14 -4.78
C PRO A 407 0.00 -33.33 -4.02
N ALA A 408 -0.33 -34.55 -4.45
CA ALA A 408 0.28 -35.74 -3.89
C ALA A 408 1.68 -35.97 -4.48
N LYS A 409 2.61 -36.45 -3.66
CA LYS A 409 3.88 -37.01 -4.15
C LYS A 409 3.63 -38.39 -4.77
N LYS A 410 4.41 -38.75 -5.79
CA LYS A 410 4.32 -40.04 -6.50
C LYS A 410 4.94 -41.20 -5.69
N TYR A 411 4.54 -41.35 -4.43
CA TYR A 411 4.91 -42.49 -3.61
C TYR A 411 4.12 -43.73 -4.03
N LYS A 412 4.69 -44.92 -3.79
CA LYS A 412 4.07 -46.20 -4.14
C LYS A 412 2.62 -46.29 -3.66
N THR A 413 2.35 -45.95 -2.40
CA THR A 413 0.99 -45.92 -1.83
C THR A 413 -0.01 -45.05 -2.61
N ILE A 414 0.44 -43.91 -3.13
CA ILE A 414 -0.40 -43.03 -3.97
C ILE A 414 -0.62 -43.64 -5.34
N MET A 415 0.44 -44.19 -5.96
CA MET A 415 0.38 -44.79 -7.29
C MET A 415 -0.48 -46.06 -7.30
N ASP A 416 -0.34 -46.92 -6.28
CA ASP A 416 -1.17 -48.11 -6.10
C ASP A 416 -2.64 -47.74 -5.91
N ALA A 417 -2.92 -46.68 -5.13
CA ALA A 417 -4.28 -46.17 -4.96
C ALA A 417 -4.87 -45.61 -6.27
N ILE A 418 -4.05 -45.00 -7.13
CA ILE A 418 -4.47 -44.54 -8.47
C ILE A 418 -4.74 -45.74 -9.38
N ALA A 419 -3.85 -46.73 -9.40
CA ALA A 419 -3.97 -47.92 -10.24
C ALA A 419 -5.19 -48.79 -9.86
N GLY A 420 -5.59 -48.78 -8.58
CA GLY A 420 -6.79 -49.47 -8.11
C GLY A 420 -8.12 -48.77 -8.43
N ILE A 421 -8.12 -47.64 -9.14
CA ILE A 421 -9.35 -46.98 -9.57
C ILE A 421 -9.86 -47.66 -10.83
N GLU A 422 -11.06 -48.25 -10.75
CA GLU A 422 -11.78 -48.79 -11.91
C GLU A 422 -11.93 -47.74 -13.03
N PRO A 423 -11.64 -48.09 -14.31
CA PRO A 423 -11.76 -47.17 -15.44
C PRO A 423 -13.11 -46.46 -15.53
N GLU A 424 -14.20 -47.13 -15.17
CA GLU A 424 -15.58 -46.63 -15.22
C GLU A 424 -15.84 -45.51 -14.21
N LYS A 425 -15.03 -45.43 -13.14
CA LYS A 425 -15.12 -44.36 -12.13
C LYS A 425 -14.54 -43.04 -12.64
N PHE A 426 -13.78 -43.05 -13.73
CA PHE A 426 -13.26 -41.84 -14.35
C PHE A 426 -14.34 -41.13 -15.17
N LYS A 427 -14.78 -39.98 -14.67
CA LYS A 427 -15.75 -39.13 -15.36
C LYS A 427 -15.02 -38.14 -16.27
N GLN A 428 -15.41 -38.10 -17.54
CA GLN A 428 -14.85 -37.14 -18.48
C GLN A 428 -15.30 -35.72 -18.11
N THR A 429 -14.35 -34.77 -18.09
CA THR A 429 -14.61 -33.36 -17.72
C THR A 429 -14.16 -32.36 -18.77
N GLY A 430 -13.56 -32.84 -19.86
CA GLY A 430 -13.16 -32.04 -21.01
C GLY A 430 -12.45 -32.89 -22.07
N TYR A 431 -11.94 -32.23 -23.10
CA TYR A 431 -11.13 -32.90 -24.12
C TYR A 431 -9.88 -33.52 -23.49
N ASN A 432 -9.69 -34.82 -23.70
CA ASN A 432 -8.58 -35.61 -23.14
C ASN A 432 -8.38 -35.45 -21.63
N ARG A 433 -9.45 -35.23 -20.86
CA ARG A 433 -9.39 -35.05 -19.42
C ARG A 433 -10.50 -35.81 -18.69
N TRP A 434 -10.09 -36.65 -17.76
CA TRP A 434 -10.97 -37.38 -16.87
C TRP A 434 -10.61 -37.12 -15.41
N ILE A 435 -11.59 -37.27 -14.54
CA ILE A 435 -11.40 -37.10 -13.11
C ILE A 435 -12.05 -38.23 -12.34
N SER A 436 -11.39 -38.68 -11.28
CA SER A 436 -11.91 -39.63 -10.31
C SER A 436 -11.46 -39.24 -8.91
N GLU A 437 -12.01 -39.91 -7.91
CA GLU A 437 -11.54 -39.83 -6.53
C GLU A 437 -11.53 -41.19 -5.87
N THR A 438 -10.62 -41.34 -4.91
CA THR A 438 -10.52 -42.50 -4.03
C THR A 438 -10.06 -42.04 -2.64
N ARG A 439 -9.77 -42.97 -1.74
CA ARG A 439 -9.24 -42.68 -0.40
C ARG A 439 -7.93 -43.43 -0.18
N VAL A 440 -6.95 -42.75 0.41
CA VAL A 440 -5.63 -43.33 0.68
C VAL A 440 -5.24 -43.16 2.14
N ALA A 441 -4.72 -44.22 2.73
CA ALA A 441 -4.10 -44.18 4.06
C ALA A 441 -2.62 -43.80 3.88
N LEU A 442 -2.13 -42.86 4.68
CA LEU A 442 -0.73 -42.44 4.66
C LEU A 442 -0.10 -42.74 6.02
N GLU A 443 1.14 -43.21 6.00
CA GLU A 443 1.89 -43.41 7.23
C GLU A 443 2.05 -42.08 7.99
N GLY A 444 1.66 -42.06 9.27
CA GLY A 444 1.68 -40.85 10.09
C GLY A 444 0.45 -39.94 9.96
N TYR A 445 -0.55 -40.32 9.17
CA TYR A 445 -1.87 -39.69 9.14
C TYR A 445 -2.93 -40.63 9.71
N ASP A 446 -3.65 -40.18 10.73
CA ASP A 446 -4.74 -40.97 11.31
C ASP A 446 -6.02 -40.82 10.46
N GLY A 447 -6.46 -41.94 9.88
CA GLY A 447 -7.56 -42.04 8.93
C GLY A 447 -7.12 -42.14 7.47
N LYS A 448 -8.06 -41.90 6.55
CA LYS A 448 -7.79 -41.85 5.09
C LYS A 448 -8.03 -40.45 4.55
N LEU A 449 -7.14 -39.97 3.70
CA LEU A 449 -7.31 -38.72 2.95
C LEU A 449 -8.09 -38.98 1.66
N ARG A 450 -8.84 -37.97 1.21
CA ARG A 450 -9.40 -37.99 -0.15
C ARG A 450 -8.27 -37.77 -1.14
N LEU A 451 -8.15 -38.68 -2.10
CA LEU A 451 -7.21 -38.61 -3.21
C LEU A 451 -8.00 -38.32 -4.48
N ILE A 452 -7.82 -37.14 -5.04
CA ILE A 452 -8.47 -36.70 -6.27
C ILE A 452 -7.47 -36.87 -7.40
N VAL A 453 -7.89 -37.53 -8.49
CA VAL A 453 -7.03 -37.94 -9.59
C VAL A 453 -7.57 -37.36 -10.89
N VAL A 454 -6.75 -36.55 -11.55
CA VAL A 454 -7.00 -36.04 -12.89
C VAL A 454 -6.13 -36.83 -13.85
N LYS A 455 -6.76 -37.62 -14.72
CA LYS A 455 -6.12 -38.31 -15.83
C LYS A 455 -6.19 -37.42 -17.07
N LYS A 456 -5.07 -37.26 -17.76
CA LYS A 456 -5.02 -36.61 -19.07
C LYS A 456 -4.24 -37.46 -20.07
N VAL A 457 -4.57 -37.35 -21.34
CA VAL A 457 -3.75 -37.90 -22.42
C VAL A 457 -2.90 -36.76 -22.98
N GLU A 458 -1.59 -36.83 -22.79
CA GLU A 458 -0.64 -35.77 -23.18
C GLU A 458 0.56 -36.35 -23.96
N PRO A 459 1.13 -35.60 -24.92
CA PRO A 459 2.31 -36.04 -25.63
C PRO A 459 3.53 -36.04 -24.71
N ARG A 460 4.23 -37.18 -24.65
CA ARG A 460 5.46 -37.40 -23.89
C ARG A 460 6.61 -37.70 -24.85
N ALA A 461 7.70 -36.94 -24.70
CA ALA A 461 8.92 -37.23 -25.41
C ALA A 461 9.62 -38.44 -24.77
N LYS A 462 9.86 -39.47 -25.58
CA LYS A 462 10.82 -40.54 -25.26
C LYS A 462 12.12 -40.22 -25.98
N LYS A 463 13.20 -40.21 -25.20
CA LYS A 463 14.55 -40.06 -25.74
C LYS A 463 15.11 -41.46 -25.96
N ASP A 464 15.44 -41.78 -27.20
CA ASP A 464 16.23 -42.96 -27.51
C ASP A 464 17.59 -42.86 -26.81
N LYS A 465 18.01 -43.93 -26.11
CA LYS A 465 19.23 -43.91 -25.30
C LYS A 465 20.50 -44.03 -26.15
N GLU A 466 20.40 -44.59 -27.36
CA GLU A 466 21.53 -44.84 -28.25
C GLU A 466 21.67 -43.74 -29.29
N THR A 467 20.58 -43.33 -29.94
CA THR A 467 20.61 -42.31 -31.00
C THR A 467 20.40 -40.89 -30.48
N GLY A 468 19.84 -40.74 -29.27
CA GLY A 468 19.48 -39.44 -28.69
C GLY A 468 18.25 -38.78 -29.31
N GLU A 469 17.64 -39.41 -30.32
CA GLU A 469 16.44 -38.92 -31.00
C GLU A 469 15.23 -38.86 -30.05
N LYS A 470 14.36 -37.86 -30.27
CA LYS A 470 13.12 -37.69 -29.51
C LYS A 470 11.93 -38.16 -30.33
N SER A 471 11.30 -39.24 -29.90
CA SER A 471 9.98 -39.65 -30.39
C SER A 471 8.88 -39.17 -29.43
N TRP A 472 7.70 -38.89 -29.97
CA TRP A 472 6.56 -38.42 -29.18
C TRP A 472 5.47 -39.48 -29.14
N THR A 473 5.06 -39.87 -27.94
CA THR A 473 3.97 -40.82 -27.73
C THR A 473 2.88 -40.19 -26.86
N MET A 474 1.62 -40.44 -27.18
CA MET A 474 0.51 -40.03 -26.32
C MET A 474 0.43 -40.98 -25.13
N GLU A 475 0.58 -40.44 -23.91
CA GLU A 475 0.58 -41.22 -22.68
C GLU A 475 -0.45 -40.69 -21.68
N ASP A 476 -0.96 -41.61 -20.87
CA ASP A 476 -1.80 -41.28 -19.72
C ASP A 476 -0.96 -40.63 -18.61
N VAL A 477 -1.21 -39.35 -18.35
CA VAL A 477 -0.59 -38.57 -17.29
C VAL A 477 -1.58 -38.35 -16.15
N TYR A 478 -1.20 -38.80 -14.96
CA TYR A 478 -1.99 -38.66 -13.75
C TYR A 478 -1.46 -37.51 -12.89
N TYR A 479 -2.36 -36.58 -12.56
CA TYR A 479 -2.17 -35.54 -11.55
C TYR A 479 -3.03 -35.87 -10.35
N SER A 480 -2.44 -35.84 -9.16
CA SER A 480 -3.14 -36.24 -7.94
C SER A 480 -3.06 -35.16 -6.87
N TYR A 481 -4.15 -35.03 -6.12
CA TYR A 481 -4.33 -34.03 -5.06
C TYR A 481 -4.87 -34.71 -3.81
N LEU A 482 -4.34 -34.32 -2.65
CA LEU A 482 -4.80 -34.76 -1.35
C LEU A 482 -5.57 -33.64 -0.67
N THR A 483 -6.72 -33.99 -0.08
CA THR A 483 -7.50 -33.07 0.74
C THR A 483 -8.17 -33.79 1.91
N ASN A 484 -8.24 -33.12 3.06
CA ASN A 484 -9.09 -33.52 4.18
C ASN A 484 -10.48 -32.86 4.12
N ASN A 485 -10.73 -31.96 3.15
CA ASN A 485 -12.01 -31.30 2.98
C ASN A 485 -13.03 -32.32 2.43
N LYS A 486 -14.09 -32.60 3.19
CA LYS A 486 -15.12 -33.59 2.81
C LYS A 486 -16.19 -33.03 1.87
N THR A 487 -16.37 -31.71 1.84
CA THR A 487 -17.44 -31.03 1.09
C THR A 487 -16.95 -30.46 -0.24
N LEU A 488 -15.63 -30.35 -0.45
CA LEU A 488 -15.05 -29.88 -1.70
C LEU A 488 -15.39 -30.83 -2.86
N GLY A 489 -15.99 -30.31 -3.92
CA GLY A 489 -16.30 -31.08 -5.13
C GLY A 489 -15.02 -31.63 -5.78
N THR A 490 -15.10 -32.83 -6.34
CA THR A 490 -13.95 -33.52 -6.95
C THR A 490 -13.27 -32.67 -8.03
N ILE A 491 -14.06 -32.02 -8.90
CA ILE A 491 -13.56 -31.12 -9.95
C ILE A 491 -13.03 -29.79 -9.39
N ASP A 492 -13.45 -29.40 -8.20
CA ASP A 492 -13.10 -28.11 -7.62
C ASP A 492 -11.71 -28.14 -6.99
N ALA A 493 -11.24 -29.28 -6.47
CA ALA A 493 -9.89 -29.37 -5.90
C ALA A 493 -8.77 -28.94 -6.88
N PRO A 494 -8.67 -29.47 -8.12
CA PRO A 494 -7.67 -28.99 -9.07
C PRO A 494 -7.92 -27.55 -9.53
N LYS A 495 -9.18 -27.12 -9.69
CA LYS A 495 -9.53 -25.73 -10.05
C LYS A 495 -9.16 -24.73 -8.94
N LEU A 496 -9.28 -25.15 -7.70
CA LEU A 496 -8.98 -24.33 -6.53
C LEU A 496 -7.47 -24.27 -6.31
N TYR A 497 -6.78 -25.41 -6.42
CA TYR A 497 -5.33 -25.48 -6.34
C TYR A 497 -4.65 -24.64 -7.43
N SER A 498 -5.22 -24.57 -8.64
CA SER A 498 -4.64 -23.76 -9.71
C SER A 498 -4.42 -22.32 -9.27
N LYS A 499 -5.30 -21.73 -8.46
CA LYS A 499 -5.20 -20.35 -7.94
C LYS A 499 -3.97 -20.10 -7.05
N ARG A 500 -3.27 -21.15 -6.61
CA ARG A 500 -2.02 -21.04 -5.83
C ARG A 500 -0.95 -20.26 -6.58
N TRP A 501 -0.96 -20.22 -7.92
CA TRP A 501 0.01 -19.44 -8.74
C TRP A 501 0.15 -17.97 -8.30
N ARG A 502 -0.85 -17.41 -7.61
CA ARG A 502 -0.80 -16.05 -7.06
C ARG A 502 0.31 -15.84 -6.02
N ILE A 503 0.64 -16.85 -5.20
CA ILE A 503 1.77 -16.73 -4.26
C ILE A 503 3.12 -16.77 -4.99
N GLU A 504 3.21 -17.54 -6.08
CA GLU A 504 4.41 -17.53 -6.93
C GLU A 504 4.60 -16.16 -7.58
N ASN A 505 3.50 -15.53 -8.01
CA ASN A 505 3.51 -14.16 -8.51
C ASN A 505 3.93 -13.15 -7.44
N PHE A 506 3.49 -13.33 -6.20
CA PHE A 506 3.96 -12.53 -5.07
C PHE A 506 5.47 -12.66 -4.87
N PHE A 507 6.04 -13.87 -4.88
CA PHE A 507 7.49 -14.05 -4.77
C PHE A 507 8.27 -13.50 -5.97
N LYS A 508 7.73 -13.64 -7.19
CA LYS A 508 8.31 -13.01 -8.39
C LYS A 508 8.33 -11.49 -8.26
N GLU A 509 7.23 -10.91 -7.78
CA GLU A 509 7.13 -9.47 -7.54
C GLU A 509 8.13 -9.04 -6.48
N LEU A 510 8.21 -9.74 -5.34
CA LEU A 510 9.18 -9.44 -4.28
C LEU A 510 10.63 -9.42 -4.82
N ARG A 511 10.98 -10.44 -5.61
CA ARG A 511 12.31 -10.56 -6.21
C ARG A 511 12.63 -9.42 -7.17
N ASN A 512 11.69 -9.07 -8.03
CA ASN A 512 11.94 -8.18 -9.16
C ASN A 512 11.73 -6.70 -8.83
N HIS A 513 10.89 -6.39 -7.82
CA HIS A 513 10.43 -5.02 -7.60
C HIS A 513 10.52 -4.55 -6.15
N TRP A 514 10.80 -5.41 -5.16
CA TRP A 514 10.79 -5.02 -3.75
C TRP A 514 12.16 -5.05 -3.06
N ASN A 515 13.26 -5.13 -3.82
CA ASN A 515 14.61 -5.09 -3.26
C ASN A 515 14.83 -6.08 -2.10
N ILE A 516 14.13 -7.22 -2.13
CA ILE A 516 14.09 -8.20 -1.03
C ILE A 516 15.45 -8.85 -0.76
N ARG A 517 16.40 -8.74 -1.71
CA ARG A 517 17.76 -9.29 -1.64
C ARG A 517 18.83 -8.24 -1.33
N ASN A 518 18.46 -6.96 -1.32
CA ASN A 518 19.41 -5.85 -1.14
C ASN A 518 19.45 -5.48 0.33
N PHE A 519 20.00 -6.38 1.14
CA PHE A 519 20.00 -6.24 2.60
C PHE A 519 20.88 -5.07 3.05
N PRO A 520 20.48 -4.35 4.11
CA PRO A 520 21.21 -3.19 4.59
C PRO A 520 22.44 -3.52 5.44
N SER A 521 22.54 -4.75 5.96
CA SER A 521 23.61 -5.21 6.84
C SER A 521 23.65 -6.75 6.80
N THR A 522 24.78 -7.32 7.21
CA THR A 522 25.01 -8.77 7.27
C THR A 522 24.48 -9.43 8.55
N SER A 523 24.02 -8.63 9.52
CA SER A 523 23.42 -9.12 10.77
C SER A 523 22.05 -9.76 10.51
N LEU A 524 21.73 -10.83 11.22
CA LEU A 524 20.45 -11.52 11.05
C LEU A 524 19.28 -10.60 11.44
N ASP A 525 19.47 -9.77 12.46
CA ASP A 525 18.47 -8.81 12.91
C ASP A 525 18.14 -7.74 11.86
N ALA A 526 19.13 -7.25 11.11
CA ALA A 526 18.90 -6.29 10.04
C ALA A 526 18.21 -6.94 8.84
N VAL A 527 18.59 -8.19 8.49
CA VAL A 527 17.91 -8.99 7.46
C VAL A 527 16.43 -9.16 7.81
N ARG A 528 16.13 -9.59 9.06
CA ARG A 528 14.75 -9.73 9.56
C ARG A 528 13.99 -8.41 9.52
N SER A 529 14.61 -7.33 9.98
CA SER A 529 13.99 -5.99 10.00
C SER A 529 13.68 -5.48 8.58
N HIS A 530 14.60 -5.67 7.64
CA HIS A 530 14.39 -5.32 6.22
C HIS A 530 13.19 -6.06 5.64
N ILE A 531 13.13 -7.39 5.81
CA ILE A 531 12.03 -8.20 5.31
C ILE A 531 10.71 -7.80 5.98
N ALA A 532 10.71 -7.58 7.30
CA ALA A 532 9.52 -7.12 8.02
C ALA A 532 8.99 -5.78 7.50
N LEU A 533 9.88 -4.81 7.25
CA LEU A 533 9.51 -3.51 6.69
C LEU A 533 8.95 -3.64 5.26
N LEU A 534 9.52 -4.50 4.42
CA LEU A 534 8.99 -4.78 3.09
C LEU A 534 7.59 -5.41 3.15
N PHE A 535 7.36 -6.35 4.07
CA PHE A 535 6.05 -6.96 4.26
C PHE A 535 5.02 -5.95 4.81
N ILE A 536 5.42 -5.07 5.72
CA ILE A 536 4.58 -3.95 6.20
C ILE A 536 4.22 -3.05 5.01
N GLN A 537 5.21 -2.66 4.21
CA GLN A 537 4.99 -1.80 3.05
C GLN A 537 4.06 -2.46 2.02
N PHE A 538 4.25 -3.75 1.72
CA PHE A 538 3.39 -4.50 0.83
C PHE A 538 1.95 -4.51 1.35
N MET A 539 1.76 -4.73 2.65
CA MET A 539 0.45 -4.73 3.29
C MET A 539 -0.22 -3.35 3.16
N VAL A 540 0.52 -2.27 3.42
CA VAL A 540 -0.01 -0.91 3.27
C VAL A 540 -0.31 -0.56 1.82
N LEU A 541 0.52 -0.98 0.86
CA LEU A 541 0.24 -0.80 -0.56
C LEU A 541 -0.99 -1.59 -0.99
N SER A 542 -1.22 -2.79 -0.44
CA SER A 542 -2.45 -3.53 -0.63
C SER A 542 -3.66 -2.78 -0.07
N LEU A 543 -3.58 -2.21 1.12
CA LEU A 543 -4.64 -1.34 1.65
C LEU A 543 -4.93 -0.17 0.70
N PHE A 544 -3.89 0.50 0.21
CA PHE A 544 -3.99 1.59 -0.75
C PHE A 544 -4.70 1.16 -2.05
N LYS A 545 -4.34 0.01 -2.61
CA LYS A 545 -5.00 -0.59 -3.79
C LYS A 545 -6.48 -0.90 -3.53
N HIS A 546 -6.81 -1.47 -2.36
CA HIS A 546 -8.16 -1.93 -2.05
C HIS A 546 -9.11 -0.79 -1.70
N TYR A 547 -8.64 0.18 -0.92
CA TYR A 547 -9.46 1.26 -0.36
C TYR A 547 -9.35 2.56 -1.14
N VAL A 548 -8.17 2.96 -1.63
CA VAL A 548 -8.01 4.27 -2.30
C VAL A 548 -8.16 4.15 -3.81
N LEU A 549 -7.44 3.22 -4.45
CA LEU A 549 -7.42 3.13 -5.91
C LEU A 549 -8.63 2.36 -6.47
N GLY A 550 -8.94 1.20 -5.90
CA GLY A 550 -10.04 0.35 -6.33
C GLY A 550 -9.91 -0.16 -7.78
N GLY A 551 -11.03 -0.68 -8.32
CA GLY A 551 -11.16 -1.09 -9.72
C GLY A 551 -10.04 -2.02 -10.23
N GLU A 552 -9.47 -1.67 -11.38
CA GLU A 552 -8.38 -2.40 -12.04
C GLU A 552 -7.09 -2.49 -11.20
N TYR A 553 -6.86 -1.52 -10.30
CA TYR A 553 -5.64 -1.46 -9.49
C TYR A 553 -5.69 -2.35 -8.26
N ARG A 554 -6.86 -2.92 -7.91
CA ARG A 554 -7.04 -3.76 -6.72
C ARG A 554 -6.04 -4.93 -6.66
N ASN A 555 -5.68 -5.47 -7.82
CA ASN A 555 -4.74 -6.58 -7.96
C ASN A 555 -3.47 -6.18 -8.73
N ALA A 556 -3.22 -4.89 -8.93
CA ALA A 556 -2.02 -4.43 -9.63
C ALA A 556 -0.75 -4.77 -8.85
N GLN A 557 0.31 -5.08 -9.59
CA GLN A 557 1.66 -5.26 -9.06
C GLN A 557 2.34 -3.90 -8.91
N LEU A 558 3.39 -3.84 -8.09
CA LEU A 558 4.16 -2.62 -7.86
C LEU A 558 4.66 -1.98 -9.16
N LYS A 559 5.14 -2.77 -10.14
CA LYS A 559 5.52 -2.27 -11.47
C LYS A 559 4.40 -1.47 -12.15
N THR A 560 3.19 -2.01 -12.15
CA THR A 560 2.03 -1.31 -12.73
C THR A 560 1.71 -0.02 -11.97
N LEU A 561 1.83 -0.02 -10.65
CA LEU A 561 1.60 1.16 -9.83
C LEU A 561 2.68 2.24 -10.08
N ARG A 562 3.96 1.85 -10.21
CA ARG A 562 5.06 2.77 -10.58
C ARG A 562 4.72 3.56 -11.83
N THR A 563 4.42 2.85 -12.92
CA THR A 563 4.18 3.49 -14.22
C THR A 563 2.84 4.23 -14.27
N ARG A 564 1.75 3.64 -13.74
CA ARG A 564 0.39 4.16 -13.96
C ARG A 564 -0.15 5.04 -12.84
N VAL A 565 0.45 4.99 -11.66
CA VAL A 565 -0.02 5.73 -10.47
C VAL A 565 1.04 6.66 -9.93
N PHE A 566 2.31 6.24 -9.89
CA PHE A 566 3.38 7.05 -9.31
C PHE A 566 4.14 7.90 -10.34
N GLY A 567 3.92 7.67 -11.64
CA GLY A 567 4.62 8.38 -12.72
C GLY A 567 6.10 8.07 -12.81
N VAL A 568 6.52 6.93 -12.25
CA VAL A 568 7.89 6.47 -12.32
C VAL A 568 8.03 5.67 -13.61
N PHE A 569 8.67 6.28 -14.61
CA PHE A 569 9.09 5.58 -15.82
C PHE A 569 10.36 4.79 -15.48
N GLU A 570 10.31 3.47 -15.62
CA GLU A 570 11.49 2.61 -15.58
C GLU A 570 12.21 2.81 -16.92
N ASP A 571 13.16 3.74 -17.00
CA ASP A 571 14.09 3.79 -18.12
C ASP A 571 15.06 2.62 -17.96
N GLU A 572 14.83 1.55 -18.70
CA GLU A 572 15.84 0.53 -18.95
C GLU A 572 16.90 1.19 -19.85
N SER A 573 17.95 1.72 -19.21
CA SER A 573 19.10 2.44 -19.77
C SER A 573 19.03 3.97 -19.73
N SER A 574 19.31 4.58 -18.58
CA SER A 574 20.28 5.69 -18.43
C SER A 574 20.16 6.35 -17.05
N ASP A 575 21.29 6.72 -16.49
CA ASP A 575 21.43 7.40 -15.19
C ASP A 575 20.96 8.87 -15.19
N GLU A 576 20.20 9.32 -16.20
CA GLU A 576 19.76 10.71 -16.28
C GLU A 576 18.30 10.80 -16.72
N ILE A 577 17.43 11.19 -15.78
CA ILE A 577 16.20 11.89 -16.17
C ILE A 577 16.66 13.18 -16.83
N THR A 578 16.56 13.27 -18.15
CA THR A 578 16.99 14.46 -18.90
C THR A 578 16.16 15.68 -18.48
N GLU A 579 16.81 16.84 -18.35
CA GLU A 579 16.19 18.14 -18.06
C GLU A 579 15.03 18.48 -19.02
N GLU A 580 15.02 17.87 -20.20
CA GLU A 580 13.99 18.00 -21.22
C GLU A 580 12.67 17.31 -20.83
N HIS A 581 12.73 16.09 -20.29
CA HIS A 581 11.55 15.42 -19.71
C HIS A 581 10.99 16.15 -18.49
N TYR A 582 11.86 16.81 -17.71
CA TYR A 582 11.44 17.65 -16.59
C TYR A 582 10.78 18.95 -17.06
N ARG A 583 11.29 19.56 -18.15
CA ARG A 583 10.66 20.73 -18.79
C ARG A 583 9.27 20.41 -19.32
N GLU A 584 9.07 19.24 -19.94
CA GLU A 584 7.73 18.80 -20.39
C GLU A 584 6.77 18.62 -19.20
N MET A 585 7.21 18.05 -18.07
CA MET A 585 6.41 17.97 -16.84
C MET A 585 6.04 19.36 -16.26
N VAL A 586 6.96 20.33 -16.36
CA VAL A 586 6.75 21.71 -15.88
C VAL A 586 5.84 22.52 -16.82
N GLU A 587 5.98 22.36 -18.13
CA GLU A 587 5.10 22.96 -19.14
C GLU A 587 3.69 22.37 -19.04
N PHE A 588 3.56 21.06 -18.80
CA PHE A 588 2.27 20.39 -18.58
C PHE A 588 1.58 20.83 -17.27
N ARG A 589 2.34 21.21 -16.22
CA ARG A 589 1.81 21.89 -15.03
C ARG A 589 1.23 23.28 -15.33
N SER A 590 1.60 23.91 -16.44
CA SER A 590 1.01 25.16 -16.93
C SER A 590 -0.35 24.92 -17.57
N GLU A 591 -0.48 23.84 -18.33
CA GLU A 591 -1.72 23.45 -19.00
C GLU A 591 -2.76 22.89 -18.02
N LEU A 592 -2.33 22.12 -17.02
CA LEU A 592 -3.17 21.70 -15.89
C LEU A 592 -3.71 22.87 -15.08
N ARG A 593 -2.98 23.98 -15.06
CA ARG A 593 -3.40 25.26 -14.45
C ARG A 593 -4.59 25.84 -15.21
N ALA A 594 -4.55 25.80 -16.55
CA ALA A 594 -5.65 26.23 -17.41
C ALA A 594 -6.89 25.31 -17.28
N TYR A 595 -6.69 24.01 -17.03
CA TYR A 595 -7.78 23.04 -16.86
C TYR A 595 -8.41 23.06 -15.45
N ALA A 596 -7.65 23.39 -14.41
CA ALA A 596 -8.16 23.65 -13.06
C ALA A 596 -9.07 24.90 -13.01
N GLU A 597 -8.84 25.89 -13.88
CA GLU A 597 -9.78 27.00 -14.09
C GLU A 597 -11.14 26.51 -14.64
N THR A 598 -11.16 25.43 -15.43
CA THR A 598 -12.39 24.85 -16.00
C THR A 598 -13.15 23.97 -15.00
N MET A 599 -12.47 23.25 -14.10
CA MET A 599 -13.10 22.46 -13.02
C MET A 599 -13.75 23.33 -11.95
N ASN A 600 -13.30 24.58 -11.78
CA ASN A 600 -13.93 25.55 -10.89
C ASN A 600 -15.33 26.00 -11.36
N CYS A 601 -15.73 25.76 -12.62
CA CYS A 601 -17.09 25.97 -13.10
C CYS A 601 -18.09 24.88 -12.63
N LEU A 602 -17.64 23.71 -12.17
CA LEU A 602 -18.54 22.66 -11.66
C LEU A 602 -18.93 22.89 -10.19
N PHE A 603 -18.13 23.63 -9.43
CA PHE A 603 -18.45 24.04 -8.06
C PHE A 603 -19.40 25.27 -7.98
N SER A 604 -19.78 25.86 -9.13
CA SER A 604 -20.73 26.98 -9.20
C SER A 604 -22.18 26.58 -9.53
N VAL A 605 -22.47 25.31 -9.84
CA VAL A 605 -23.86 24.85 -10.10
C VAL A 605 -24.43 24.19 -8.85
N GLY A 606 -24.61 25.01 -7.82
CA GLY A 606 -25.15 24.62 -6.54
C GLY A 606 -26.23 25.58 -6.04
N THR A 607 -27.00 26.21 -6.92
CA THR A 607 -28.23 26.94 -6.58
C THR A 607 -29.13 27.12 -7.80
N MET A 608 -30.44 26.90 -7.58
CA MET A 608 -31.61 27.17 -8.43
C MET A 608 -32.02 26.10 -9.46
N GLY A 609 -33.24 25.59 -9.26
CA GLY A 609 -33.89 24.65 -10.15
C GLY A 609 -34.35 25.28 -11.46
N MET A 610 -34.30 24.50 -12.53
CA MET A 610 -35.15 24.56 -13.71
C MET A 610 -34.92 23.26 -14.51
N GLY A 611 -35.98 22.77 -15.15
CA GLY A 611 -36.11 21.40 -15.69
C GLY A 611 -35.05 20.99 -16.72
N VAL A 612 -34.73 19.70 -16.70
CA VAL A 612 -33.87 19.04 -17.70
C VAL A 612 -34.73 18.70 -18.93
N PRO A 613 -34.41 19.20 -20.15
CA PRO A 613 -34.97 18.66 -21.37
C PRO A 613 -34.31 17.31 -21.69
N SER A 614 -35.12 16.31 -21.98
CA SER A 614 -34.69 14.98 -22.43
C SER A 614 -34.03 15.06 -23.81
N ILE A 615 -32.75 14.67 -23.91
CA ILE A 615 -32.11 14.37 -25.19
C ILE A 615 -31.31 13.07 -25.04
N PHE A 616 -31.97 11.93 -25.30
CA PHE A 616 -31.33 10.72 -25.81
C PHE A 616 -32.38 9.91 -26.59
N SER A 617 -32.48 10.17 -27.90
CA SER A 617 -33.09 9.26 -28.86
C SER A 617 -32.15 9.07 -30.04
N VAL A 618 -31.37 7.98 -30.04
CA VAL A 618 -30.80 7.38 -31.26
C VAL A 618 -30.67 5.89 -30.94
N LYS A 619 -31.71 5.09 -31.26
CA LYS A 619 -31.80 4.22 -32.45
C LYS A 619 -30.54 3.38 -32.69
N THR A 620 -30.56 2.16 -32.15
CA THR A 620 -29.80 1.01 -32.64
C THR A 620 -30.41 0.50 -33.95
N SER A 621 -29.59 0.31 -34.98
CA SER A 621 -29.92 -0.52 -36.14
C SER A 621 -28.71 -1.37 -36.53
N VAL A 622 -28.95 -2.68 -36.41
CA VAL A 622 -28.25 -3.86 -36.97
C VAL A 622 -26.83 -4.14 -36.47
#